data_AF-A0A2V6WAG1-F1
#
_entry.id   AF-A0A2V6WAG1-F1
#
_cell.length_a   1.000
_cell.length_b   1.000
_cell.length_c   1.000
_cell.angle_alpha   90.00
_cell.angle_beta   90.00
_cell.angle_gamma   90.00
#
_symmetry.space_group_name_H-M   'P 1'
#
loop_
_entity.id
_entity.type
_entity.pdbx_description
1 polymer ?
#
loop_
_entity_poly.entity_id
_entity_poly.type
_entity_poly.pdbx_seq_one_letter_code
_entity_poly.pdbx_strand_id
1 'polypeptide(L)' 'MQVTAISTPRYPEWRWRITDYAGETVEESQAGFPSIAAAVAAGTERLVTMNVVDRSDATPRTWPPRFGRR' A
#
# COMPACT_ATOMS: atom_id res chain seq x y z
N MET A 1 -6.01 0.67 -4.11
CA MET A 1 -4.86 1.24 -3.41
C MET A 1 -4.40 2.50 -4.11
N GLN A 2 -4.02 3.52 -3.34
CA GLN A 2 -3.60 4.84 -3.81
C GLN A 2 -2.40 5.34 -3.00
N VAL A 3 -1.43 5.96 -3.67
CA VAL A 3 -0.29 6.64 -3.05
C VAL A 3 -0.62 8.13 -2.88
N THR A 4 -0.42 8.65 -1.67
CA THR A 4 -0.63 10.07 -1.35
C THR A 4 0.63 10.63 -0.71
N ALA A 5 1.08 11.80 -1.15
CA ALA A 5 2.14 12.53 -0.46
C ALA A 5 1.55 13.42 0.63
N ILE A 6 2.09 13.29 1.83
CA ILE A 6 1.71 14.06 3.02
C ILE A 6 2.93 14.83 3.52
N SER A 7 2.72 16.05 3.99
CA SER A 7 3.71 16.85 4.70
C SER A 7 3.00 17.44 5.91
N THR A 8 3.67 17.48 7.06
CA THR A 8 3.09 18.04 8.28
C THR A 8 3.84 19.30 8.69
N PRO A 9 3.21 20.28 9.34
CA PRO A 9 3.92 21.48 9.78
C PRO A 9 5.09 21.20 10.73
N ARG A 10 5.06 20.07 11.44
CA ARG A 10 6.12 19.61 12.35
C ARG A 10 7.27 18.89 11.63
N TYR A 11 7.01 18.34 10.45
CA TYR A 11 7.98 17.65 9.60
C TYR A 11 7.78 18.14 8.17
N PRO A 12 8.51 19.20 7.75
CA PRO A 12 8.31 19.84 6.45
C PRO A 12 8.70 18.93 5.28
N GLU A 13 9.41 17.84 5.55
CA GLU A 13 9.64 16.75 4.63
C GLU A 13 8.35 16.09 4.14
N TRP A 14 8.33 15.70 2.86
CA TRP A 14 7.26 14.92 2.28
C TRP A 14 7.42 13.46 2.65
N ARG A 15 6.32 12.80 2.98
CA ARG A 15 6.25 11.35 3.19
C ARG A 15 5.16 10.83 2.29
N TRP A 16 5.33 9.64 1.76
CA TRP A 16 4.24 8.97 1.06
C TRP A 16 3.47 8.07 2.01
N ARG A 17 2.19 7.91 1.74
CA ARG A 17 1.29 6.98 2.42
C ARG A 17 0.51 6.21 1.37
N ILE A 18 0.46 4.89 1.51
CA ILE A 18 -0.38 4.02 0.71
C ILE A 18 -1.67 3.78 1.49
N THR A 19 -2.78 4.00 0.79
CA THR A 19 -4.14 3.82 1.32
C THR A 19 -4.85 2.76 0.49
N ASP A 20 -5.60 1.88 1.14
CA ASP A 20 -6.46 0.94 0.41
C ASP A 20 -7.75 1.62 -0.06
N TYR A 21 -8.56 0.93 -0.86
CA TYR A 21 -9.83 1.42 -1.40
C TYR A 21 -10.86 1.76 -0.30
N ALA A 22 -10.71 1.20 0.91
CA ALA A 22 -11.49 1.56 2.09
C ALA A 22 -11.02 2.87 2.75
N GLY A 23 -9.93 3.49 2.28
CA GLY A 23 -9.33 4.67 2.90
C GLY A 23 -8.41 4.36 4.08
N GLU A 24 -8.17 3.08 4.38
CA GLU A 24 -7.29 2.65 5.46
C GLU A 24 -5.81 2.77 5.07
N THR A 25 -4.98 3.26 5.99
CA THR A 25 -3.51 3.27 5.78
C THR A 25 -3.00 1.86 5.74
N VAL A 26 -2.38 1.49 4.63
CA VAL A 26 -1.69 0.20 4.52
C VAL A 26 -0.24 0.35 4.94
N GLU A 27 0.43 1.39 4.44
CA GLU A 27 1.84 1.65 4.73
C GLU A 27 2.14 3.15 4.66
N GLU A 28 3.08 3.62 5.45
CA GLU A 28 3.56 5.00 5.44
C GLU A 28 5.09 5.02 5.40
N SER A 29 5.64 5.98 4.65
CA SER A 29 7.08 6.20 4.62
C SER A 29 7.57 6.80 5.92
N GLN A 30 8.56 6.15 6.52
CA GLN A 30 9.33 6.74 7.61
C GLN A 30 10.40 7.73 7.08
N ALA A 31 10.73 7.67 5.79
CA ALA A 31 11.71 8.53 5.15
C ALA A 31 11.09 9.85 4.69
N GLY A 32 11.81 10.94 4.94
CA GLY A 32 11.48 12.27 4.45
C GLY A 32 12.03 12.53 3.06
N PHE A 33 11.21 13.13 2.20
CA PHE A 33 11.55 13.52 0.84
C PHE A 33 11.49 15.04 0.67
N PRO A 34 12.36 15.64 -0.15
CA PRO A 34 12.36 17.08 -0.36
C PRO A 34 11.19 17.57 -1.24
N SER A 35 10.55 16.67 -1.99
CA SER A 35 9.53 17.03 -2.99
C SER A 35 8.38 16.03 -3.02
N ILE A 36 7.17 16.52 -3.33
CA ILE A 36 5.97 15.69 -3.58
C ILE A 36 6.29 14.59 -4.60
N ALA A 37 6.90 14.96 -5.73
CA ALA A 37 7.19 14.01 -6.80
C ALA A 37 8.12 12.88 -6.34
N ALA A 38 9.12 13.19 -5.51
CA ALA A 38 10.04 12.19 -4.96
C ALA A 38 9.31 11.24 -3.99
N ALA A 39 8.44 11.78 -3.13
CA ALA A 39 7.62 10.96 -2.25
C ALA A 39 6.66 10.06 -3.04
N VAL A 40 5.94 10.61 -4.03
CA VAL A 40 5.01 9.83 -4.86
C VAL A 40 5.73 8.76 -5.67
N ALA A 41 6.89 9.06 -6.25
CA ALA A 41 7.69 8.08 -6.97
C ALA A 41 8.09 6.91 -6.06
N ALA A 42 8.69 7.20 -4.91
CA ALA A 42 9.07 6.19 -3.93
C ALA A 42 7.88 5.37 -3.41
N GLY A 43 6.75 6.03 -3.15
CA GLY A 43 5.53 5.34 -2.73
C GLY A 43 4.90 4.48 -3.83
N THR A 44 5.06 4.89 -5.09
CA THR A 44 4.60 4.10 -6.26
C THR A 44 5.47 2.86 -6.43
N GLU A 45 6.79 2.97 -6.27
CA GLU A 45 7.70 1.83 -6.29
C GLU A 45 7.33 0.81 -5.19
N ARG A 46 7.08 1.30 -3.97
CA ARG A 46 6.62 0.45 -2.85
C ARG A 46 5.28 -0.21 -3.11
N LEU A 47 4.32 0.53 -3.67
CA LEU A 47 3.01 -0.02 -4.06
C LEU A 47 3.16 -1.14 -5.10
N VAL A 48 4.03 -0.97 -6.10
CA VAL A 48 4.30 -2.00 -7.11
C VAL A 48 4.91 -3.24 -6.46
N THR A 49 5.91 -3.08 -5.59
CA THR A 49 6.49 -4.21 -4.83
C THR A 49 5.43 -4.94 -4.00
N MET A 50 4.59 -4.20 -3.28
CA MET A 50 3.51 -4.77 -2.47
C MET A 50 2.48 -5.53 -3.32
N ASN A 51 2.08 -4.98 -4.46
CA ASN A 51 1.16 -5.63 -5.39
C ASN A 51 1.75 -6.90 -6.03
N VAL A 52 3.08 -6.95 -6.24
CA VAL A 52 3.78 -8.17 -6.68
C VAL A 52 3.74 -9.24 -5.58
N VAL A 53 3.93 -8.85 -4.31
CA VAL A 53 3.86 -9.78 -3.16
C VAL A 53 2.43 -10.31 -2.98
N ASP A 54 1.41 -9.45 -3.00
CA ASP A 54 0.00 -9.85 -2.91
C ASP A 54 -0.38 -10.86 -3.99
N ARG A 55 -0.01 -10.58 -5.26
CA ARG A 55 -0.23 -11.52 -6.36
C ARG A 55 0.53 -12.84 -6.19
N SER A 56 1.68 -12.82 -5.53
CA SER A 56 2.48 -14.02 -5.28
C SER A 56 1.95 -14.84 -4.10
N ASP A 57 1.33 -14.19 -3.10
CA ASP A 57 0.68 -14.82 -1.94
C ASP A 57 -0.73 -15.34 -2.26
N ALA A 58 -1.29 -14.97 -3.42
CA ALA A 58 -2.51 -15.54 -3.99
C ALA A 58 -2.34 -17.02 -4.42
N THR A 59 -1.81 -17.86 -3.53
CA THR A 59 -2.16 -19.26 -3.48
C THR A 59 -3.68 -19.35 -3.28
N PRO A 60 -4.41 -20.14 -4.09
CA PRO A 60 -5.83 -20.31 -3.88
C PRO A 60 -6.00 -20.91 -2.48
N ARG A 61 -6.54 -20.13 -1.55
CA ARG A 61 -7.14 -20.67 -0.33
C ARG A 61 -8.25 -21.60 -0.81
N THR A 62 -7.91 -22.88 -0.97
CA THR A 62 -8.83 -23.96 -1.31
C THR A 62 -9.87 -24.00 -0.21
N TRP A 63 -10.97 -23.28 -0.41
CA TRP A 63 -12.14 -23.42 0.42
C TRP A 63 -12.61 -24.86 0.22
N PRO A 64 -12.58 -25.74 1.23
CA PRO A 64 -13.10 -27.08 1.05
C PRO A 64 -14.57 -26.94 0.66
N PRO A 65 -15.02 -27.56 -0.44
CA PRO A 65 -16.41 -27.45 -0.83
C PRO A 65 -17.25 -28.18 0.21
N ARG A 66 -17.98 -27.40 1.00
CA ARG A 66 -19.05 -27.85 1.90
C ARG A 66 -20.25 -28.29 1.06
N PHE A 67 -20.11 -29.41 0.35
CA PHE A 67 -21.24 -30.11 -0.24
C PHE A 67 -22.00 -30.80 0.90
N GLY A 68 -23.17 -30.22 1.22
CA GLY A 68 -24.13 -30.79 2.14
C GLY A 68 -24.67 -32.13 1.62
N ARG A 69 -24.77 -33.09 2.53
CA ARG A 69 -25.41 -34.39 2.32
C ARG A 69 -26.87 -34.21 1.89
N ARG A 70 -27.33 -35.07 0.99
CA ARG A 70 -28.73 -35.46 0.91
C ARG A 70 -28.82 -36.97 0.76
#